data_AF-A0A3D3WA33-F1
#
_entry.id   AF-A0A3D3WA33-F1
#
_cell.length_a   1.000
_cell.length_b   1.000
_cell.length_c   1.000
_cell.angle_alpha   90.00
_cell.angle_beta   90.00
_cell.angle_gamma   90.00
#
_symmetry.space_group_name_H-M   'P 1'
#
loop_
_entity.id
_entity.type
_entity.pdbx_description
1 polymer ?
#
loop_
_entity_poly.entity_id
_entity_poly.type
_entity_poly.pdbx_seq_one_letter_code
_entity_poly.pdbx_strand_id
1 'polypeptide(L)'
;MDHHIEGFHLSLVTSQNYPVEVGGYCEKGMADLQRQRFQALAQLRYPDSPDLYQVDALLAAKIKALALPSLCVVGASIHIPGICAATGGILGDPHASAESAGGRIEALGRGFFQLTLPGGPGVALQGDAAIAQQILEQLSRFPAEDAEKRVHGVQTLLEEAGVRHYLIVSDGCGPASFGCVLGV
;
A
#
# COMPACT_ATOMS: atom_id res chain seq x y z
N MET A 1 -22.28 10.56 -2.01
CA MET A 1 -22.66 9.67 -0.88
C MET A 1 -21.44 9.64 0.03
N ASP A 2 -21.56 10.19 1.24
CA ASP A 2 -20.46 10.16 2.22
C ASP A 2 -20.31 8.73 2.74
N HIS A 3 -19.50 7.94 2.05
CA HIS A 3 -19.02 6.68 2.62
C HIS A 3 -18.24 7.04 3.89
N HIS A 4 -18.85 6.75 5.04
CA HIS A 4 -18.19 6.84 6.33
C HIS A 4 -17.07 5.80 6.33
N ILE A 5 -15.87 6.25 5.98
CA ILE A 5 -14.65 5.44 5.89
C ILE A 5 -13.81 5.71 7.13
N GLU A 6 -13.06 4.70 7.55
CA GLU A 6 -12.15 4.75 8.69
C GLU A 6 -10.81 4.13 8.29
N GLY A 7 -9.72 4.81 8.65
CA GLY A 7 -8.35 4.35 8.47
C GLY A 7 -7.91 3.39 9.56
N PHE A 8 -7.00 2.47 9.24
CA PHE A 8 -6.32 1.65 10.22
C PHE A 8 -4.86 1.43 9.84
N HIS A 9 -4.05 1.21 10.87
CA HIS A 9 -2.65 0.83 10.77
C HIS A 9 -2.35 -0.35 11.70
N LEU A 10 -1.41 -1.20 11.29
CA LEU A 10 -0.91 -2.33 12.07
C LEU A 10 0.55 -2.62 11.71
N SER A 11 1.41 -2.57 12.72
CA SER A 11 2.81 -3.02 12.66
C SER A 11 2.94 -4.38 13.36
N LEU A 12 3.62 -5.34 12.73
CA LEU A 12 3.88 -6.65 13.31
C LEU A 12 5.17 -7.28 12.78
N VAL A 13 5.52 -8.44 13.33
CA VAL A 13 6.63 -9.28 12.84
C VAL A 13 6.11 -10.66 12.46
N THR A 14 6.62 -11.23 11.38
CA THR A 14 6.32 -12.62 10.99
C THR A 14 6.98 -13.63 11.92
N SER A 15 6.60 -14.90 11.80
CA SER A 15 7.24 -16.03 12.48
C SER A 15 8.72 -16.23 12.11
N GLN A 16 9.19 -15.62 11.01
CA GLN A 16 10.60 -15.57 10.60
C GLN A 16 11.29 -14.27 11.02
N ASN A 17 10.66 -13.47 11.89
CA ASN A 17 11.16 -12.18 12.37
C ASN A 17 11.32 -11.13 11.25
N TYR A 18 10.44 -11.15 10.26
CA TYR A 18 10.39 -10.14 9.19
C TYR A 18 9.39 -9.05 9.59
N PRO A 19 9.82 -7.78 9.68
CA PRO A 19 8.90 -6.65 9.93
C PRO A 19 7.87 -6.51 8.82
N VAL A 20 6.61 -6.24 9.20
CA VAL A 20 5.49 -5.99 8.29
C VAL A 20 4.72 -4.77 8.79
N GLU A 21 4.50 -3.82 7.90
CA GLU A 21 3.58 -2.70 8.08
C GLU A 21 2.35 -2.92 7.19
N VAL A 22 1.15 -2.70 7.73
CA VAL A 22 -0.10 -2.80 6.97
C VAL A 22 -1.02 -1.65 7.36
N GLY A 23 -1.64 -1.05 6.37
CA GLY A 23 -2.65 -0.03 6.58
C GLY A 23 -3.69 -0.05 5.49
N GLY A 24 -4.80 0.63 5.72
CA GLY A 24 -5.86 0.72 4.74
C GLY A 24 -7.07 1.48 5.24
N TYR A 25 -8.09 1.46 4.39
CA TYR A 25 -9.35 2.14 4.64
C TYR A 25 -10.49 1.16 4.50
N CYS A 26 -11.42 1.19 5.45
CA CYS A 26 -12.59 0.33 5.47
C CYS A 26 -13.84 1.13 5.85
N GLU A 27 -15.01 0.49 5.76
CA GLU A 27 -16.24 1.08 6.29
C GLU A 27 -16.13 1.34 7.80
N LYS A 28 -16.67 2.47 8.26
CA LYS A 28 -16.60 2.91 9.65
C LYS A 28 -17.10 1.84 10.63
N GLY A 29 -16.35 1.63 11.71
CA GLY A 29 -16.62 0.61 12.73
C GLY A 29 -16.02 -0.75 12.41
N MET A 30 -15.35 -0.91 11.26
CA MET A 30 -14.74 -2.18 10.85
C MET A 30 -13.21 -2.22 11.06
N ALA A 31 -12.59 -1.08 11.39
CA ALA A 31 -11.13 -0.95 11.51
C ALA A 31 -10.53 -1.95 12.52
N ASP A 32 -11.11 -2.06 13.72
CA ASP A 32 -10.64 -3.00 14.75
C ASP A 32 -10.74 -4.46 14.33
N LEU A 33 -11.87 -4.83 13.70
CA LEU A 33 -12.07 -6.20 13.23
C LEU A 33 -11.09 -6.53 12.10
N GLN A 34 -10.82 -5.58 11.19
CA GLN A 34 -9.84 -5.76 10.13
C GLN A 34 -8.42 -5.90 10.71
N ARG A 35 -8.04 -5.04 11.66
CA ARG A 35 -6.76 -5.15 12.39
C ARG A 35 -6.62 -6.53 13.06
N GLN A 36 -7.66 -6.99 13.75
CA GLN A 36 -7.65 -8.29 14.42
C GLN A 36 -7.41 -9.44 13.43
N ARG A 37 -8.04 -9.42 12.25
CA ARG A 37 -7.78 -10.44 11.22
C ARG A 37 -6.37 -10.38 10.68
N PHE A 38 -5.83 -9.18 10.48
CA PHE A 38 -4.46 -8.98 10.00
C PHE A 38 -3.37 -9.38 11.00
N GLN A 39 -3.68 -9.57 12.28
CA GLN A 39 -2.75 -10.24 13.22
C GLN A 39 -2.30 -11.62 12.71
N ALA A 40 -3.10 -12.31 11.89
CA ALA A 40 -2.73 -13.59 11.28
C ALA A 40 -1.59 -13.48 10.25
N LEU A 41 -1.16 -12.28 9.86
CA LEU A 41 0.06 -12.06 9.07
C LEU A 41 1.33 -12.39 9.86
N ALA A 42 1.28 -12.40 11.21
CA ALA A 42 2.39 -12.89 12.02
C ALA A 42 2.72 -14.37 11.73
N GLN A 43 1.78 -15.13 11.16
CA GLN A 43 1.97 -16.52 10.75
C GLN A 43 2.39 -16.68 9.27
N LEU A 44 2.58 -15.57 8.54
CA LEU A 44 3.08 -15.60 7.17
C LEU A 44 4.50 -16.17 7.17
N ARG A 45 4.78 -17.02 6.19
CA ARG A 45 6.10 -17.65 6.00
C ARG A 45 6.49 -17.55 4.54
N TYR A 46 7.75 -17.23 4.33
CA TYR A 46 8.43 -17.24 3.05
C TYR A 46 9.36 -18.44 2.96
N PRO A 47 9.59 -19.00 1.76
CA PRO A 47 10.68 -19.95 1.54
C PRO A 47 12.03 -19.30 1.86
N ASP A 48 13.08 -20.10 2.05
CA ASP A 48 14.41 -19.59 2.43
C ASP A 48 15.07 -18.70 1.36
N SER A 49 14.59 -18.78 0.12
CA SER A 49 15.05 -17.95 -1.00
C SER A 49 13.88 -17.64 -1.92
N PRO A 50 12.98 -16.72 -1.53
CA PRO A 50 11.86 -16.32 -2.36
C PRO A 50 12.40 -15.55 -3.57
N ASP A 51 11.83 -15.78 -4.75
CA ASP A 51 12.02 -14.85 -5.85
C ASP A 51 11.25 -13.54 -5.59
N LEU A 52 11.58 -12.48 -6.31
CA LEU A 52 11.00 -11.15 -6.11
C LEU A 52 9.48 -11.15 -6.25
N TYR A 53 8.94 -11.93 -7.19
CA TYR A 53 7.49 -12.00 -7.41
C TYR A 53 6.78 -12.75 -6.28
N GLN A 54 7.42 -13.76 -5.70
CA GLN A 54 6.87 -14.50 -4.56
C GLN A 54 6.70 -13.62 -3.33
N VAL A 55 7.58 -12.62 -3.12
CA VAL A 55 7.49 -11.72 -1.98
C VAL A 55 6.13 -11.03 -1.95
N ASP A 56 5.79 -10.34 -3.04
CA ASP A 56 4.56 -9.56 -3.17
C ASP A 56 3.34 -10.46 -3.33
N ALA A 57 3.46 -11.55 -4.11
CA ALA A 57 2.35 -12.47 -4.36
C ALA A 57 1.88 -13.18 -3.08
N LEU A 58 2.80 -13.64 -2.22
CA LEU A 58 2.44 -14.28 -0.96
C LEU A 58 1.82 -13.28 0.03
N LEU A 59 2.36 -12.05 0.08
CA LEU A 59 1.80 -10.99 0.91
C LEU A 59 0.37 -10.65 0.46
N ALA A 60 0.17 -10.41 -0.83
CA ALA A 60 -1.12 -10.09 -1.43
C ALA A 60 -2.13 -11.22 -1.23
N ALA A 61 -1.73 -12.48 -1.47
CA ALA A 61 -2.59 -13.64 -1.27
C ALA A 61 -3.04 -13.77 0.19
N LYS A 62 -2.13 -13.55 1.14
CA LYS A 62 -2.47 -13.62 2.57
C LYS A 62 -3.39 -12.47 2.99
N ILE A 63 -3.15 -11.25 2.52
CA ILE A 63 -4.03 -10.11 2.78
C ILE A 63 -5.42 -10.36 2.20
N LYS A 64 -5.52 -10.83 0.94
CA LYS A 64 -6.78 -11.16 0.29
C LYS A 64 -7.59 -12.21 1.08
N ALA A 65 -6.94 -13.24 1.61
CA ALA A 65 -7.61 -14.24 2.45
C ALA A 65 -8.12 -13.70 3.80
N LEU A 66 -7.54 -12.60 4.28
CA LEU A 66 -7.88 -11.98 5.57
C LEU A 66 -8.80 -10.76 5.42
N ALA A 67 -8.94 -10.21 4.22
CA ALA A 67 -9.75 -9.04 3.92
C ALA A 67 -11.23 -9.26 4.22
N LEU A 68 -11.84 -8.34 4.97
CA LEU A 68 -13.29 -8.27 5.13
C LEU A 68 -13.92 -7.59 3.90
N PRO A 69 -15.18 -7.90 3.54
CA PRO A 69 -15.88 -7.21 2.45
C PRO A 69 -15.99 -5.69 2.60
N SER A 70 -15.79 -5.17 3.82
CA SER A 70 -15.79 -3.75 4.16
C SER A 70 -14.46 -3.05 3.86
N LEU A 71 -13.41 -3.78 3.50
CA LEU A 71 -12.09 -3.23 3.19
C LEU A 71 -12.11 -2.61 1.78
N CYS A 72 -11.80 -1.32 1.69
CA CYS A 72 -11.87 -0.55 0.44
C CYS A 72 -10.52 -0.56 -0.29
N VAL A 73 -9.44 -0.31 0.44
CA VAL A 73 -8.07 -0.30 -0.07
C VAL A 73 -7.13 -0.74 1.04
N VAL A 74 -6.08 -1.45 0.67
CA VAL A 74 -5.04 -1.90 1.60
C VAL A 74 -3.67 -1.72 0.97
N GLY A 75 -2.71 -1.39 1.83
CA GLY A 75 -1.31 -1.27 1.53
C GLY A 75 -0.51 -2.03 2.57
N ALA A 76 0.54 -2.70 2.13
CA ALA A 76 1.44 -3.40 3.03
C ALA A 76 2.89 -3.32 2.55
N SER A 77 3.81 -3.30 3.50
CA SER A 77 5.24 -3.36 3.26
C SER A 77 5.88 -4.42 4.14
N ILE A 78 6.69 -5.31 3.56
CA ILE A 78 7.46 -6.32 4.28
C ILE A 78 8.96 -6.18 4.01
N HIS A 79 9.75 -6.28 5.08
CA HIS A 79 11.20 -6.36 4.98
C HIS A 79 11.71 -7.78 5.18
N ILE A 80 12.28 -8.36 4.13
CA ILE A 80 12.96 -9.66 4.15
C ILE A 80 14.47 -9.43 3.92
N PRO A 81 15.32 -9.73 4.92
CA PRO A 81 16.76 -9.56 4.78
C PRO A 81 17.35 -10.36 3.61
N GLY A 82 18.29 -9.74 2.89
CA GLY A 82 19.03 -10.41 1.80
C GLY A 82 18.41 -10.26 0.40
N ILE A 83 17.26 -9.61 0.28
CA ILE A 83 16.67 -9.29 -1.03
C ILE A 83 17.33 -8.04 -1.62
N CYS A 84 17.94 -8.18 -2.80
CA CYS A 84 18.76 -7.15 -3.45
C CYS A 84 18.02 -6.29 -4.48
N ALA A 85 16.70 -6.43 -4.62
CA ALA A 85 15.89 -5.63 -5.54
C ALA A 85 14.64 -5.10 -4.84
N ALA A 86 14.10 -4.00 -5.37
CA ALA A 86 12.90 -3.35 -4.85
C ALA A 86 11.69 -4.30 -4.96
N THR A 87 11.10 -4.64 -3.81
CA THR A 87 9.89 -5.48 -3.65
C THR A 87 9.41 -5.43 -2.20
N GLY A 88 8.34 -6.12 -1.88
CA GLY A 88 7.76 -6.21 -0.55
C GLY A 88 6.71 -5.14 -0.30
N GLY A 89 6.43 -4.25 -1.26
CA GLY A 89 5.36 -3.27 -1.19
C GLY A 89 4.18 -3.69 -2.07
N ILE A 90 2.98 -3.74 -1.49
CA ILE A 90 1.73 -3.95 -2.23
C ILE A 90 0.69 -2.89 -1.89
N LEU A 91 -0.14 -2.53 -2.87
CA LEU A 91 -1.22 -1.57 -2.74
C LEU A 91 -2.35 -1.97 -3.69
N GLY A 92 -3.60 -1.86 -3.25
CA GLY A 92 -4.76 -1.98 -4.13
C GLY A 92 -6.05 -2.39 -3.42
N ASP A 93 -7.02 -2.79 -4.23
CA ASP A 93 -8.25 -3.43 -3.77
C ASP A 93 -7.98 -4.92 -3.48
N PRO A 94 -8.12 -5.39 -2.23
CA PRO A 94 -7.89 -6.80 -1.89
C PRO A 94 -8.92 -7.76 -2.51
N HIS A 95 -10.04 -7.25 -3.02
CA HIS A 95 -11.11 -8.04 -3.62
C HIS A 95 -11.00 -8.17 -5.14
N ALA A 96 -10.20 -7.32 -5.79
CA ALA A 96 -9.97 -7.37 -7.22
C ALA A 96 -9.28 -8.69 -7.65
N SER A 97 -9.50 -9.08 -8.91
CA SER A 97 -8.64 -10.05 -9.60
C SER A 97 -7.23 -9.46 -9.71
N ALA A 98 -6.21 -10.31 -9.56
CA ALA A 98 -4.84 -9.89 -9.79
C ALA A 98 -4.67 -9.58 -11.29
N GLU A 99 -4.69 -8.31 -11.64
CA GLU A 99 -4.50 -7.81 -13.00
C GLU A 99 -3.33 -6.82 -13.00
N SER A 100 -2.51 -6.85 -14.05
CA SER A 100 -1.46 -5.85 -14.22
C SER A 100 -2.10 -4.49 -14.46
N ALA A 101 -1.62 -3.45 -13.78
CA ALA A 101 -2.10 -2.09 -13.95
C ALA A 101 -2.08 -1.69 -15.45
N GLY A 102 -3.25 -1.43 -16.02
CA GLY A 102 -3.40 -1.06 -17.44
C GLY A 102 -2.96 0.36 -17.75
N GLY A 103 -2.72 1.19 -16.72
CA GLY A 103 -2.34 2.59 -16.85
C GLY A 103 -1.66 3.14 -15.60
N ARG A 104 -1.33 4.44 -15.63
CA ARG A 104 -0.73 5.16 -14.48
C ARG A 104 -1.74 5.54 -13.40
N ILE A 105 -3.03 5.53 -13.74
CA ILE A 105 -4.16 5.75 -12.84
C ILE A 105 -5.09 4.56 -13.01
N GLU A 106 -5.47 3.96 -11.90
CA GLU A 106 -6.42 2.84 -11.86
C GLU A 106 -7.49 3.11 -10.81
N ALA A 107 -8.76 2.88 -11.15
CA ALA A 107 -9.85 3.01 -10.18
C ALA A 107 -9.92 1.74 -9.33
N LEU A 108 -9.80 1.88 -8.00
CA LEU A 108 -9.93 0.78 -7.04
C LEU A 108 -11.38 0.58 -6.55
N GLY A 109 -12.31 1.40 -7.04
CA GLY A 109 -13.69 1.43 -6.55
C GLY A 109 -13.85 2.26 -5.27
N ARG A 110 -15.11 2.47 -4.85
CA ARG A 110 -15.47 3.25 -3.64
C ARG A 110 -14.85 4.66 -3.57
N GLY A 111 -14.57 5.25 -4.74
CA GLY A 111 -13.94 6.57 -4.89
C GLY A 111 -12.43 6.59 -4.72
N PHE A 112 -11.77 5.44 -4.58
CA PHE A 112 -10.31 5.34 -4.53
C PHE A 112 -9.70 5.17 -5.92
N PHE A 113 -8.55 5.80 -6.09
CA PHE A 113 -7.68 5.67 -7.26
C PHE A 113 -6.29 5.27 -6.81
N GLN A 114 -5.66 4.35 -7.53
CA GLN A 114 -4.26 4.01 -7.43
C GLN A 114 -3.47 4.78 -8.49
N LEU A 115 -2.33 5.35 -8.07
CA LEU A 115 -1.35 5.99 -8.94
C LEU A 115 -0.07 5.17 -8.93
N THR A 116 0.40 4.82 -10.12
CA THR A 116 1.61 4.02 -10.30
C THR A 116 2.78 4.92 -10.70
N LEU A 117 3.80 4.97 -9.83
CA LEU A 117 5.05 5.68 -10.08
C LEU A 117 6.17 4.70 -10.43
N PRO A 118 6.78 4.77 -11.62
CA PRO A 118 7.96 3.98 -11.93
C PRO A 118 9.06 4.23 -10.87
N GLY A 119 9.50 3.15 -10.21
CA GLY A 119 10.52 3.18 -9.17
C GLY A 119 10.18 4.05 -7.96
N GLY A 120 8.90 4.31 -7.70
CA GLY A 120 8.42 5.14 -6.60
C GLY A 120 7.41 4.43 -5.72
N PRO A 121 6.98 5.07 -4.62
CA PRO A 121 5.94 4.49 -3.78
C PRO A 121 4.63 4.34 -4.57
N GLY A 122 3.87 3.29 -4.23
CA GLY A 122 2.47 3.20 -4.61
C GLY A 122 1.66 4.23 -3.85
N VAL A 123 0.73 4.90 -4.53
CA VAL A 123 -0.16 5.88 -3.91
C VAL A 123 -1.61 5.49 -4.19
N ALA A 124 -2.44 5.40 -3.16
CA ALA A 124 -3.88 5.38 -3.31
C ALA A 124 -4.47 6.63 -2.71
N LEU A 125 -5.53 7.17 -3.30
CA LEU A 125 -6.21 8.34 -2.78
C LEU A 125 -7.70 8.27 -3.05
N GLN A 126 -8.50 8.79 -2.12
CA GLN A 126 -9.92 8.97 -2.34
C GLN A 126 -10.17 10.36 -2.96
N GLY A 127 -10.92 10.40 -4.05
CA GLY A 127 -11.24 11.64 -4.73
C GLY A 127 -11.98 11.39 -6.04
N ASP A 128 -11.80 12.31 -6.98
CA ASP A 128 -12.23 12.12 -8.36
C ASP A 128 -11.02 11.95 -9.30
N ALA A 129 -11.32 11.62 -10.55
CA ALA A 129 -10.30 11.42 -11.57
C ALA A 129 -9.48 12.70 -11.85
N ALA A 130 -10.04 13.89 -11.63
CA ALA A 130 -9.35 15.16 -11.86
C ALA A 130 -8.26 15.39 -10.81
N ILE A 131 -8.58 15.15 -9.53
CA ILE A 131 -7.59 15.19 -8.43
C ILE A 131 -6.51 14.13 -8.66
N ALA A 132 -6.90 12.88 -8.99
CA ALA A 132 -5.96 11.81 -9.26
C ALA A 132 -4.97 12.16 -10.39
N GLN A 133 -5.48 12.76 -11.47
CA GLN A 133 -4.67 13.24 -12.59
C GLN A 133 -3.74 14.39 -12.19
N GLN A 134 -4.24 15.39 -11.46
CA GLN A 134 -3.44 16.51 -10.96
C GLN A 134 -2.29 16.02 -10.08
N ILE A 135 -2.55 15.08 -9.17
CA ILE A 135 -1.52 14.50 -8.32
C ILE A 135 -0.49 13.76 -9.19
N LEU A 136 -0.92 12.88 -10.10
CA LEU A 136 -0.01 12.14 -10.98
C LEU A 136 0.95 13.05 -11.77
N GLU A 137 0.46 14.17 -12.31
CA GLU A 137 1.27 15.13 -13.05
C GLU A 137 2.36 15.75 -12.17
N GLN A 138 2.05 16.03 -10.92
CA GLN A 138 3.01 16.58 -9.97
C GLN A 138 3.98 15.54 -9.41
N LEU A 139 3.54 14.29 -9.28
CA LEU A 139 4.38 13.19 -8.80
C LEU A 139 5.61 12.94 -9.70
N SER A 140 5.53 13.30 -10.98
CA SER A 140 6.65 13.22 -11.94
C SER A 140 7.84 14.14 -11.61
N ARG A 141 7.63 15.12 -10.73
CA ARG A 141 8.64 16.14 -10.36
C ARG A 141 9.58 15.70 -9.24
N PHE A 142 9.25 14.62 -8.52
CA PHE A 142 10.08 14.15 -7.42
C PHE A 142 11.22 13.25 -7.94
N PRO A 143 12.48 13.57 -7.63
CA PRO A 143 13.62 12.77 -8.06
C PRO A 143 13.57 11.36 -7.46
N ALA A 144 14.01 10.37 -8.22
CA ALA A 144 13.95 8.95 -7.85
C ALA A 144 15.05 8.52 -6.86
N GLU A 145 15.95 9.42 -6.49
CA GLU A 145 17.23 9.09 -5.85
C GLU A 145 17.13 8.87 -4.33
N ASP A 146 16.03 9.29 -3.71
CA ASP A 146 15.81 9.23 -2.26
C ASP A 146 14.35 8.84 -1.96
N ALA A 147 14.14 7.58 -1.58
CA ALA A 147 12.81 7.01 -1.37
C ALA A 147 12.07 7.69 -0.21
N GLU A 148 12.78 8.02 0.87
CA GLU A 148 12.20 8.69 2.03
C GLU A 148 11.74 10.11 1.67
N LYS A 149 12.61 10.93 1.03
CA LYS A 149 12.21 12.27 0.58
C LYS A 149 11.07 12.22 -0.43
N ARG A 150 11.05 11.20 -1.28
CA ARG A 150 9.96 11.01 -2.24
C ARG A 150 8.66 10.74 -1.51
N VAL A 151 8.62 9.81 -0.55
CA VAL A 151 7.43 9.52 0.26
C VAL A 151 6.91 10.78 0.96
N HIS A 152 7.79 11.55 1.61
CA HIS A 152 7.39 12.80 2.27
C HIS A 152 6.89 13.87 1.28
N GLY A 153 7.55 14.02 0.13
CA GLY A 153 7.12 14.94 -0.90
C GLY A 153 5.74 14.60 -1.47
N VAL A 154 5.46 13.31 -1.68
CA VAL A 154 4.13 12.82 -2.05
C VAL A 154 3.10 13.12 -0.97
N GLN A 155 3.45 12.91 0.30
CA GLN A 155 2.56 13.20 1.43
C GLN A 155 2.18 14.69 1.45
N THR A 156 3.17 15.58 1.41
CA THR A 156 2.93 17.04 1.38
C THR A 156 2.04 17.43 0.21
N LEU A 157 2.28 16.88 -0.99
CA LEU A 157 1.46 17.14 -2.16
C LEU A 157 -0.03 16.75 -1.96
N LEU A 158 -0.28 15.59 -1.34
CA LEU A 158 -1.64 15.11 -1.07
C LEU A 158 -2.34 15.98 -0.02
N GLU A 159 -1.62 16.38 1.03
CA GLU A 159 -2.12 17.26 2.09
C GLU A 159 -2.44 18.66 1.55
N GLU A 160 -1.56 19.26 0.74
CA GLU A 160 -1.77 20.55 0.08
C GLU A 160 -2.96 20.53 -0.90
N ALA A 161 -3.20 19.39 -1.56
CA ALA A 161 -4.36 19.19 -2.41
C ALA A 161 -5.66 18.94 -1.62
N GLY A 162 -5.61 18.89 -0.28
CA GLY A 162 -6.77 18.67 0.58
C GLY A 162 -7.31 17.23 0.53
N VAL A 163 -6.50 16.26 0.08
CA VAL A 163 -6.88 14.85 0.05
C VAL A 163 -6.93 14.32 1.48
N ARG A 164 -8.13 13.95 1.93
CA ARG A 164 -8.35 13.50 3.32
C ARG A 164 -7.98 12.04 3.56
N HIS A 165 -8.17 11.19 2.55
CA HIS A 165 -7.93 9.76 2.66
C HIS A 165 -6.96 9.34 1.58
N TYR A 166 -5.77 8.94 1.97
CA TYR A 166 -4.73 8.49 1.06
C TYR A 166 -3.86 7.42 1.71
N LEU A 167 -3.20 6.61 0.90
CA LEU A 167 -2.28 5.58 1.35
C LEU A 167 -1.02 5.65 0.51
N ILE A 168 0.13 5.77 1.17
CA ILE A 168 1.44 5.71 0.51
C ILE A 168 2.11 4.42 0.96
N VAL A 169 2.54 3.59 0.01
CA VAL A 169 3.25 2.35 0.28
C VAL A 169 4.58 2.38 -0.43
N SER A 170 5.65 2.08 0.30
CA SER A 170 6.96 1.83 -0.30
C SER A 170 7.40 0.38 -0.10
N ASP A 171 8.22 -0.11 -1.04
CA ASP A 171 8.86 -1.40 -0.94
C ASP A 171 9.69 -1.49 0.35
N GLY A 172 9.62 -2.66 1.00
CA GLY A 172 10.36 -2.96 2.23
C GLY A 172 11.67 -3.69 1.98
N CYS A 173 11.92 -4.14 0.75
CA CYS A 173 13.13 -4.86 0.34
C CYS A 173 13.89 -4.09 -0.74
N GLY A 174 15.20 -4.34 -0.84
CA GLY A 174 16.06 -3.81 -1.87
C GLY A 174 16.87 -2.55 -1.50
N PRO A 175 17.82 -2.14 -2.35
CA PRO A 175 18.60 -0.93 -2.13
C PRO A 175 17.71 0.32 -2.09
N ALA A 176 17.96 1.20 -1.13
CA ALA A 176 17.20 2.44 -0.92
C ALA A 176 15.69 2.24 -0.65
N SER A 177 15.27 1.04 -0.22
CA SER A 177 13.90 0.78 0.24
C SER A 177 13.63 1.49 1.56
N PHE A 178 12.48 2.16 1.69
CA PHE A 178 12.09 2.83 2.93
C PHE A 178 11.19 1.94 3.81
N GLY A 179 10.38 1.07 3.21
CA GLY A 179 9.53 0.12 3.93
C GLY A 179 8.46 0.76 4.80
N CYS A 180 7.47 1.41 4.18
CA CYS A 180 6.45 2.15 4.93
C CYS A 180 5.03 1.96 4.39
N VAL A 181 4.06 2.19 5.29
CA VAL A 181 2.66 2.46 4.96
C VAL A 181 2.25 3.74 5.70
N LEU A 182 1.81 4.77 4.98
CA LEU A 182 1.48 6.10 5.54
C LEU A 182 0.12 6.61 5.06
N GLY A 183 -0.47 7.54 5.81
CA GLY A 183 -1.68 8.27 5.43
C GLY A 183 -2.98 7.72 6.00
N VAL A 184 -2.93 6.87 7.03
CA VAL A 184 -4.11 6.28 7.72
C VAL A 184 -4.38 6.91 9.08
#